data_AF-A0A838PP19-F1
#
_entry.id   AF-A0A838PP19-F1
#
_cell.length_a   1.000
_cell.length_b   1.000
_cell.length_c   1.000
_cell.angle_alpha   90.00
_cell.angle_beta   90.00
_cell.angle_gamma   90.00
#
_symmetry.space_group_name_H-M   'P 1'
#
loop_
_entity.id
_entity.type
_entity.pdbx_description
1 polymer ?
#
loop_
_entity_poly.entity_id
_entity_poly.type
_entity_poly.pdbx_seq_one_letter_code
_entity_poly.pdbx_strand_id
1 'polypeptide(L)'
;MPAGTFACVRRSVLQGCATVVALLAIAGPAAAQGDPIARGLLLAERDLLRDARALPQGAFPGRTAGRGGRWLATSAASWTSGFRAGSMWAMAELSGDPRWRARAARAQSGLAGQAANTSTHDVGFILHTPYARAFRLTRRPAYRRVLLRGAASLATRFDSRVGATRSWGQAGDPTFRVIVDNLMNLELLLWGARHGGPRAWREMAVRHGLTALRDHVRPDGSTFHVVEYDPDTGAVVAKRTRQGFADGSTWSRGQAWAIHGFTTLYRETRDPRFLDGARRTADHWLSRLPRGGVPPWDFDAPMPAPSGLSAGAIAASGLA
;
A
#
# COMPACT_ATOMS: atom_id res chain seq x y z
N MET A 1 -17.23 13.59 17.57
CA MET A 1 -16.04 14.48 17.65
C MET A 1 -15.94 15.26 16.35
N PRO A 2 -15.81 16.60 16.36
CA PRO A 2 -16.04 17.41 15.17
C PRO A 2 -14.85 17.39 14.20
N ALA A 3 -15.14 17.56 12.91
CA ALA A 3 -14.23 17.41 11.77
C ALA A 3 -13.02 18.38 11.73
N GLY A 4 -12.93 19.34 12.67
CA GLY A 4 -11.86 20.32 12.75
C GLY A 4 -10.53 19.79 13.30
N THR A 5 -10.56 18.71 14.10
CA THR A 5 -9.36 18.19 14.78
C THR A 5 -8.40 17.47 13.83
N PHE A 6 -8.92 16.79 12.80
CA PHE A 6 -8.11 16.02 11.85
C PHE A 6 -7.31 16.88 10.85
N ALA A 7 -7.85 18.03 10.43
CA ALA A 7 -7.13 18.95 9.56
C ALA A 7 -5.98 19.65 10.29
N CYS A 8 -6.15 19.91 11.59
CA CYS A 8 -5.13 20.47 12.47
C CYS A 8 -3.97 19.47 12.65
N VAL A 9 -4.27 18.21 13.00
CA VAL A 9 -3.25 17.15 13.20
C VAL A 9 -2.41 16.89 11.95
N ARG A 10 -3.00 16.88 10.75
CA ARG A 10 -2.26 16.64 9.50
C ARG A 10 -1.30 17.77 9.13
N ARG A 11 -1.67 19.03 9.42
CA ARG A 11 -0.77 20.18 9.29
C ARG A 11 0.32 20.11 10.35
N SER A 12 -0.01 19.77 11.60
CA SER A 12 0.94 19.65 12.71
C SER A 12 1.95 18.50 12.54
N VAL A 13 1.58 17.37 11.91
CA VAL A 13 2.51 16.25 11.64
C VAL A 13 3.41 16.56 10.45
N LEU A 14 2.89 17.14 9.36
CA LEU A 14 3.72 17.54 8.21
C LEU A 14 4.61 18.75 8.52
N GLN A 15 4.11 19.73 9.29
CA GLN A 15 4.92 20.83 9.82
C GLN A 15 5.90 20.31 10.86
N GLY A 16 5.50 19.43 11.78
CA GLY A 16 6.38 18.78 12.74
C GLY A 16 7.54 18.03 12.08
N CYS A 17 7.26 17.21 11.05
CA CYS A 17 8.30 16.51 10.29
C CYS A 17 9.21 17.47 9.49
N ALA A 18 8.66 18.51 8.86
CA ALA A 18 9.46 19.48 8.10
C ALA A 18 10.33 20.35 9.01
N THR A 19 9.83 20.76 10.19
CA THR A 19 10.58 21.55 11.17
C THR A 19 11.64 20.70 11.87
N VAL A 20 11.37 19.43 12.16
CA VAL A 20 12.36 18.49 12.72
C VAL A 20 13.51 18.23 11.74
N VAL A 21 13.25 18.02 10.44
CA VAL A 21 14.34 17.78 9.48
C VAL A 21 15.16 19.05 9.18
N ALA A 22 14.51 20.22 9.11
CA ALA A 22 15.24 21.49 8.98
C ALA A 22 16.12 21.81 10.21
N LEU A 23 15.65 21.48 11.42
CA LEU A 23 16.45 21.63 12.65
C LEU A 23 17.59 20.61 12.74
N LEU A 24 17.43 19.38 12.23
CA LEU A 24 18.49 18.37 12.21
C LEU A 24 19.64 18.69 11.25
N ALA A 25 19.38 19.46 10.19
CA ALA A 25 20.43 19.99 9.31
C ALA A 25 21.32 21.05 10.00
N ILE A 26 20.85 21.65 11.10
CA ILE A 26 21.50 22.76 11.81
C ILE A 26 22.02 22.34 13.20
N ALA A 27 21.34 21.44 13.91
CA ALA A 27 21.58 21.13 15.33
C ALA A 27 22.42 19.88 15.60
N GLY A 28 22.83 19.15 14.55
CA GLY A 28 23.64 17.94 14.71
C GLY A 28 22.90 16.76 15.38
N PRO A 29 23.55 15.58 15.46
CA PRO A 29 22.94 14.33 15.93
C PRO A 29 22.49 14.32 17.40
N ALA A 30 22.86 15.32 18.20
CA ALA A 30 22.49 15.44 19.60
C ALA A 30 21.02 15.85 19.81
N ALA A 31 20.46 16.71 18.93
CA ALA A 31 19.08 17.16 19.02
C ALA A 31 18.03 16.08 18.67
N ALA A 32 18.45 15.00 18.01
CA ALA A 32 17.59 13.88 17.61
C ALA A 32 17.29 12.87 18.73
N GLN A 33 17.99 12.96 19.87
CA GLN A 33 17.99 11.88 20.87
C GLN A 33 16.67 11.79 21.68
N GLY A 34 15.85 12.83 21.72
CA GLY A 34 14.59 12.83 22.47
C GLY A 34 13.31 12.51 21.67
N ASP A 35 13.30 12.72 20.35
CA ASP A 35 12.11 12.56 19.53
C ASP A 35 12.13 11.21 18.75
N PRO A 36 11.20 10.27 19.04
CA PRO A 36 11.14 8.99 18.33
C PRO A 36 10.85 9.14 16.83
N ILE A 37 10.15 10.19 16.39
CA ILE A 37 9.87 10.45 14.97
C ILE A 37 11.16 10.89 14.28
N ALA A 38 11.86 11.88 14.83
CA ALA A 38 13.17 12.33 14.35
C ALA A 38 14.16 11.16 14.21
N ARG A 39 14.25 10.33 15.24
CA ARG A 39 15.13 9.15 15.26
C ARG A 39 14.74 8.14 14.18
N GLY A 40 13.44 7.90 13.99
CA GLY A 40 12.92 7.02 12.95
C GLY A 40 13.25 7.53 11.53
N LEU A 41 13.14 8.84 11.30
CA LEU A 41 13.48 9.45 10.02
C LEU A 41 14.98 9.36 9.70
N LEU A 42 15.85 9.63 10.66
CA LEU A 42 17.31 9.49 10.49
C LEU A 42 17.71 8.03 10.21
N LEU A 43 17.07 7.08 10.90
CA LEU A 43 17.27 5.66 10.65
C LEU A 43 16.85 5.29 9.22
N ALA A 44 15.66 5.72 8.80
CA ALA A 44 15.15 5.48 7.45
C ALA A 44 16.05 6.11 6.38
N GLU A 45 16.57 7.31 6.61
CA GLU A 45 17.50 7.98 5.70
C GLU A 45 18.78 7.17 5.53
N ARG A 46 19.40 6.77 6.65
CA ARG A 46 20.61 5.95 6.66
C ARG A 46 20.41 4.63 5.92
N ASP A 47 19.28 3.97 6.15
CA ASP A 47 18.97 2.66 5.56
C ASP A 47 18.68 2.79 4.06
N LEU A 48 17.94 3.82 3.62
CA LEU A 48 17.74 4.11 2.18
C LEU A 48 19.05 4.42 1.46
N LEU A 49 20.00 5.11 2.11
CA LEU A 49 21.33 5.36 1.56
C LEU A 49 22.17 4.07 1.50
N ARG A 50 22.05 3.18 2.49
CA ARG A 50 22.69 1.85 2.45
C ARG A 50 22.14 1.03 1.29
N ASP A 51 20.82 0.96 1.14
CA ASP A 51 20.15 0.25 0.06
C ASP A 51 20.50 0.82 -1.32
N ALA A 52 20.69 2.14 -1.40
CA ALA A 52 21.16 2.81 -2.61
C ALA A 52 22.52 2.31 -3.10
N ARG A 53 23.41 1.91 -2.19
CA ARG A 53 24.73 1.37 -2.51
C ARG A 53 24.71 -0.15 -2.74
N ALA A 54 23.81 -0.87 -2.06
CA ALA A 54 23.79 -2.34 -2.09
C ALA A 54 23.11 -2.93 -3.34
N LEU A 55 22.23 -2.18 -4.00
CA LEU A 55 21.49 -2.65 -5.17
C LEU A 55 22.06 -2.07 -6.47
N PRO A 56 22.35 -2.90 -7.49
CA PRO A 56 22.73 -2.43 -8.81
C PRO A 56 21.68 -1.48 -9.41
N GLN A 57 22.12 -0.61 -10.32
CA GLN A 57 21.20 0.23 -11.08
C GLN A 57 20.26 -0.64 -11.92
N GLY A 58 18.95 -0.35 -11.88
CA GLY A 58 17.93 -1.14 -12.55
C GLY A 58 17.47 -2.39 -11.79
N ALA A 59 18.06 -2.69 -10.62
CA ALA A 59 17.59 -3.74 -9.73
C ALA A 59 16.58 -3.21 -8.69
N PHE A 60 15.54 -4.00 -8.43
CA PHE A 60 14.50 -3.68 -7.45
C PHE A 60 14.64 -4.60 -6.22
N PRO A 61 14.43 -4.12 -4.99
CA PRO A 61 14.46 -4.98 -3.81
C PRO A 61 13.24 -5.91 -3.76
N GLY A 62 13.47 -7.20 -3.55
CA GLY A 62 12.42 -8.16 -3.22
C GLY A 62 12.33 -8.42 -1.71
N ARG A 63 13.37 -9.05 -1.16
CA ARG A 63 13.50 -9.37 0.28
C ARG A 63 14.97 -9.44 0.67
N THR A 64 15.28 -9.46 1.95
CA THR A 64 16.65 -9.73 2.43
C THR A 64 16.83 -11.21 2.76
N ALA A 65 18.07 -11.70 2.70
CA ALA A 65 18.44 -13.06 3.07
C ALA A 65 19.49 -13.08 4.17
N GLY A 66 19.37 -14.07 5.07
CA GLY A 66 20.29 -14.30 6.18
C GLY A 66 20.31 -13.18 7.21
N ARG A 67 21.13 -13.36 8.26
CA ARG A 67 21.29 -12.37 9.35
C ARG A 67 21.96 -11.07 8.90
N GLY A 68 22.70 -11.09 7.79
CA GLY A 68 23.42 -9.93 7.25
C GLY A 68 22.55 -8.98 6.40
N GLY A 69 21.27 -9.30 6.18
CA GLY A 69 20.35 -8.37 5.50
C GLY A 69 20.67 -8.12 4.02
N ARG A 70 21.33 -9.06 3.32
CA ARG A 70 21.67 -8.89 1.90
C ARG A 70 20.40 -8.92 1.05
N TRP A 71 20.21 -7.92 0.19
CA TRP A 71 19.09 -7.88 -0.75
C TRP A 71 19.13 -9.02 -1.76
N LEU A 72 18.00 -9.71 -1.89
CA LEU A 72 17.65 -10.52 -3.06
C LEU A 72 16.85 -9.62 -4.00
N ALA A 73 17.49 -9.23 -5.10
CA ALA A 73 16.89 -8.39 -6.12
C ALA A 73 15.75 -9.12 -6.85
N THR A 74 14.85 -8.35 -7.44
CA THR A 74 13.71 -8.83 -8.22
C THR A 74 13.55 -7.98 -9.49
N SER A 75 12.66 -8.43 -10.38
CA SER A 75 12.40 -7.75 -11.64
C SER A 75 11.47 -6.54 -11.45
N ALA A 76 11.39 -5.68 -12.47
CA ALA A 76 10.44 -4.56 -12.49
C ALA A 76 8.97 -5.03 -12.36
N ALA A 77 8.65 -6.24 -12.85
CA ALA A 77 7.30 -6.81 -12.82
C ALA A 77 6.89 -7.38 -11.47
N SER A 78 7.82 -7.50 -10.52
CA SER A 78 7.48 -7.93 -9.16
C SER A 78 6.65 -6.86 -8.45
N TRP A 79 5.63 -7.29 -7.71
CA TRP A 79 4.70 -6.41 -6.98
C TRP A 79 5.39 -5.46 -5.99
N THR A 80 6.61 -5.80 -5.53
CA THR A 80 7.37 -4.98 -4.59
C THR A 80 8.24 -3.89 -5.23
N SER A 81 8.36 -3.88 -6.55
CA SER A 81 9.39 -3.12 -7.25
C SER A 81 9.26 -1.60 -7.08
N GLY A 82 8.03 -1.11 -6.84
CA GLY A 82 7.73 0.31 -6.63
C GLY A 82 8.09 0.86 -5.24
N PHE A 83 8.22 0.02 -4.21
CA PHE A 83 8.27 0.50 -2.82
C PHE A 83 9.53 1.29 -2.49
N ARG A 84 10.71 0.84 -2.94
CA ARG A 84 11.98 1.56 -2.67
C ARG A 84 11.96 2.98 -3.23
N ALA A 85 11.55 3.13 -4.48
CA ALA A 85 11.45 4.46 -5.08
C ALA A 85 10.36 5.29 -4.38
N GLY A 86 9.25 4.67 -3.99
CA GLY A 86 8.20 5.31 -3.20
C GLY A 86 8.69 5.85 -1.85
N SER A 87 9.54 5.10 -1.15
CA SER A 87 10.16 5.53 0.11
C SER A 87 11.17 6.66 -0.11
N MET A 88 11.96 6.62 -1.19
CA MET A 88 12.87 7.72 -1.52
C MET A 88 12.13 9.00 -1.91
N TRP A 89 10.98 8.91 -2.58
CA TRP A 89 10.11 10.07 -2.84
C TRP A 89 9.47 10.61 -1.56
N ALA A 90 9.07 9.74 -0.64
CA ALA A 90 8.58 10.16 0.68
C ALA A 90 9.69 10.88 1.46
N MET A 91 10.92 10.37 1.42
CA MET A 91 12.08 11.03 2.03
C MET A 91 12.35 12.40 1.40
N ALA A 92 12.23 12.53 0.07
CA ALA A 92 12.38 13.81 -0.62
C ALA A 92 11.32 14.85 -0.22
N GLU A 93 10.11 14.41 0.10
CA GLU A 93 9.04 15.27 0.60
C GLU A 93 9.29 15.71 2.04
N LEU A 94 9.65 14.76 2.92
CA LEU A 94 9.79 15.00 4.35
C LEU A 94 11.05 15.82 4.67
N SER A 95 12.15 15.57 3.96
CA SER A 95 13.44 16.24 4.22
C SER A 95 13.62 17.55 3.48
N GLY A 96 12.93 17.74 2.36
CA GLY A 96 13.17 18.86 1.45
C GLY A 96 14.50 18.78 0.67
N ASP A 97 15.38 17.80 0.94
CA ASP A 97 16.68 17.70 0.27
C ASP A 97 16.50 17.31 -1.22
N PRO A 98 16.92 18.16 -2.17
CA PRO A 98 16.74 17.92 -3.61
C PRO A 98 17.48 16.67 -4.09
N ARG A 99 18.53 16.23 -3.40
CA ARG A 99 19.31 15.03 -3.76
C ARG A 99 18.47 13.76 -3.59
N TRP A 100 17.43 13.76 -2.75
CA TRP A 100 16.50 12.63 -2.64
C TRP A 100 15.61 12.48 -3.87
N ARG A 101 15.22 13.58 -4.53
CA ARG A 101 14.44 13.52 -5.79
C ARG A 101 15.24 12.83 -6.90
N ALA A 102 16.54 13.14 -7.01
CA ALA A 102 17.42 12.49 -7.98
C ALA A 102 17.60 10.99 -7.70
N ARG A 103 17.77 10.61 -6.43
CA ARG A 103 17.85 9.20 -6.00
C ARG A 103 16.55 8.45 -6.30
N ALA A 104 15.41 9.03 -5.95
CA ALA A 104 14.10 8.44 -6.18
C ALA A 104 13.82 8.25 -7.68
N ALA A 105 14.10 9.26 -8.50
CA ALA A 105 13.96 9.18 -9.96
C ALA A 105 14.84 8.07 -10.56
N ARG A 106 16.08 7.92 -10.07
CA ARG A 106 16.97 6.82 -10.49
C ARG A 106 16.44 5.45 -10.05
N ALA A 107 15.94 5.34 -8.82
CA ALA A 107 15.44 4.10 -8.25
C ALA A 107 14.16 3.58 -8.92
N GLN A 108 13.32 4.46 -9.49
CA GLN A 108 12.15 4.03 -10.28
C GLN A 108 12.45 3.81 -11.78
N SER A 109 13.70 4.05 -12.22
CA SER A 109 14.05 3.84 -13.62
C SER A 109 13.79 2.38 -14.01
N GLY A 110 13.13 2.16 -15.15
CA GLY A 110 12.70 0.83 -15.62
C GLY A 110 11.29 0.42 -15.19
N LEU A 111 10.65 1.09 -14.21
CA LEU A 111 9.28 0.76 -13.81
C LEU A 111 8.22 1.21 -14.82
N ALA A 112 8.49 2.25 -15.62
CA ALA A 112 7.53 2.80 -16.58
C ALA A 112 7.00 1.75 -17.59
N GLY A 113 7.79 0.71 -17.90
CA GLY A 113 7.36 -0.39 -18.76
C GLY A 113 6.19 -1.19 -18.18
N GLN A 114 6.05 -1.23 -16.86
CA GLN A 114 4.95 -1.91 -16.17
C GLN A 114 3.61 -1.19 -16.34
N ALA A 115 3.58 0.03 -16.87
CA ALA A 115 2.34 0.73 -17.19
C ALA A 115 1.51 0.05 -18.27
N ALA A 116 2.09 -0.87 -19.03
CA ALA A 116 1.37 -1.70 -20.00
C ALA A 116 0.98 -3.09 -19.45
N ASN A 117 1.33 -3.39 -18.20
CA ASN A 117 1.16 -4.72 -17.64
C ASN A 117 -0.30 -4.95 -17.22
N THR A 118 -1.00 -5.79 -17.99
CA THR A 118 -2.40 -6.18 -17.74
C THR A 118 -2.53 -7.51 -17.01
N SER A 119 -1.43 -8.19 -16.66
CA SER A 119 -1.46 -9.54 -16.07
C SER A 119 -1.59 -9.59 -14.55
N THR A 120 -1.42 -8.46 -13.87
CA THR A 120 -1.50 -8.37 -12.40
C THR A 120 -2.27 -7.14 -11.93
N HIS A 121 -2.95 -7.26 -10.78
CA HIS A 121 -3.52 -6.11 -10.08
C HIS A 121 -2.46 -5.19 -9.45
N ASP A 122 -1.24 -5.69 -9.24
CA ASP A 122 -0.16 -5.01 -8.50
C ASP A 122 0.47 -3.85 -9.26
N VAL A 123 -0.01 -3.57 -10.48
CA VAL A 123 0.35 -2.34 -11.20
C VAL A 123 0.06 -1.09 -10.36
N GLY A 124 -0.91 -1.15 -9.44
CA GLY A 124 -1.12 -0.14 -8.40
C GLY A 124 0.10 0.04 -7.49
N PHE A 125 0.56 -1.01 -6.81
CA PHE A 125 1.76 -0.95 -5.97
C PHE A 125 3.01 -0.54 -6.74
N ILE A 126 3.21 -1.11 -7.93
CA ILE A 126 4.39 -0.88 -8.77
C ILE A 126 4.47 0.59 -9.20
N LEU A 127 3.35 1.18 -9.64
CA LEU A 127 3.35 2.49 -10.28
C LEU A 127 2.80 3.60 -9.39
N HIS A 128 1.65 3.42 -8.74
CA HIS A 128 1.02 4.48 -7.94
C HIS A 128 1.97 4.94 -6.82
N THR A 129 2.57 3.99 -6.12
CA THR A 129 3.47 4.24 -4.97
C THR A 129 4.60 5.25 -5.28
N PRO A 130 5.46 5.04 -6.30
CA PRO A 130 6.49 6.03 -6.64
C PRO A 130 5.98 7.16 -7.54
N TYR A 131 5.19 6.89 -8.59
CA TYR A 131 4.89 7.89 -9.61
C TYR A 131 3.88 8.95 -9.13
N ALA A 132 2.96 8.62 -8.23
CA ALA A 132 2.00 9.61 -7.71
C ALA A 132 2.72 10.68 -6.87
N ARG A 133 3.67 10.27 -6.02
CA ARG A 133 4.55 11.20 -5.28
C ARG A 133 5.47 11.99 -6.22
N ALA A 134 6.07 11.32 -7.20
CA ALA A 134 6.91 11.96 -8.22
C ALA A 134 6.14 13.07 -8.96
N PHE A 135 4.91 12.77 -9.43
CA PHE A 135 4.06 13.76 -10.10
C PHE A 135 3.66 14.89 -9.16
N ARG A 136 3.27 14.59 -7.92
CA ARG A 136 2.87 15.62 -6.95
C ARG A 136 3.99 16.62 -6.64
N LEU A 137 5.22 16.14 -6.50
CA LEU A 137 6.38 16.97 -6.14
C LEU A 137 7.01 17.71 -7.32
N THR A 138 6.87 17.20 -8.55
CA THR A 138 7.58 17.74 -9.72
C THR A 138 6.66 18.29 -10.80
N ARG A 139 5.37 17.93 -10.78
CA ARG A 139 4.36 18.23 -11.80
C ARG A 139 4.73 17.81 -13.23
N ARG A 140 5.74 16.94 -13.40
CA ARG A 140 6.20 16.50 -14.72
C ARG A 140 5.12 15.67 -15.44
N PRO A 141 4.66 16.08 -16.64
CA PRO A 141 3.61 15.36 -17.38
C PRO A 141 3.94 13.90 -17.68
N ALA A 142 5.23 13.56 -17.79
CA ALA A 142 5.69 12.18 -18.03
C ALA A 142 5.22 11.21 -16.92
N TYR A 143 5.24 11.62 -15.65
CA TYR A 143 4.78 10.78 -14.55
C TYR A 143 3.27 10.57 -14.56
N ARG A 144 2.50 11.62 -14.91
CA ARG A 144 1.05 11.50 -15.11
C ARG A 144 0.70 10.53 -16.23
N ARG A 145 1.43 10.55 -17.36
CA ARG A 145 1.20 9.59 -18.47
C ARG A 145 1.40 8.14 -18.03
N VAL A 146 2.44 7.85 -17.24
CA VAL A 146 2.68 6.50 -16.71
C VAL A 146 1.52 6.05 -15.82
N LEU A 147 1.05 6.91 -14.91
CA LEU A 147 -0.06 6.59 -14.01
C LEU A 147 -1.38 6.36 -14.76
N LEU A 148 -1.73 7.21 -15.72
CA LEU A 148 -2.95 7.04 -16.51
C LEU A 148 -2.92 5.75 -17.35
N ARG A 149 -1.77 5.42 -17.93
CA ARG A 149 -1.60 4.16 -18.67
C ARG A 149 -1.72 2.95 -17.74
N GLY A 150 -1.07 3.00 -16.56
CA GLY A 150 -1.20 1.96 -15.55
C GLY A 150 -2.63 1.79 -15.03
N ALA A 151 -3.37 2.88 -14.82
CA ALA A 151 -4.78 2.85 -14.44
C ALA A 151 -5.65 2.20 -15.53
N ALA A 152 -5.37 2.49 -16.81
CA ALA A 152 -6.03 1.81 -17.91
C ALA A 152 -5.74 0.29 -17.89
N SER A 153 -4.49 -0.12 -17.68
CA SER A 153 -4.12 -1.54 -17.55
C SER A 153 -4.76 -2.23 -16.34
N LEU A 154 -4.89 -1.55 -15.20
CA LEU A 154 -5.60 -2.10 -14.06
C LEU A 154 -7.10 -2.26 -14.36
N ALA A 155 -7.69 -1.27 -15.04
CA ALA A 155 -9.11 -1.29 -15.40
C ALA A 155 -9.48 -2.46 -16.31
N THR A 156 -8.58 -2.95 -17.18
CA THR A 156 -8.86 -4.13 -18.02
C THR A 156 -9.04 -5.41 -17.21
N ARG A 157 -8.66 -5.41 -15.93
CA ARG A 157 -8.82 -6.57 -15.04
C ARG A 157 -10.17 -6.56 -14.31
N PHE A 158 -10.97 -5.50 -14.45
CA PHE A 158 -12.29 -5.39 -13.85
C PHE A 158 -13.31 -6.24 -14.59
N ASP A 159 -14.07 -7.05 -13.85
CA ASP A 159 -15.25 -7.75 -14.36
C ASP A 159 -16.49 -7.22 -13.64
N SER A 160 -17.49 -6.77 -14.41
CA SER A 160 -18.71 -6.16 -13.86
C SER A 160 -19.63 -7.17 -13.18
N ARG A 161 -19.62 -8.45 -13.58
CA ARG A 161 -20.44 -9.52 -13.00
C ARG A 161 -19.98 -9.80 -11.57
N VAL A 162 -18.67 -9.97 -11.38
CA VAL A 162 -18.05 -10.10 -10.04
C VAL A 162 -18.07 -8.76 -9.30
N GLY A 163 -17.92 -7.66 -10.03
CA GLY A 163 -17.80 -6.31 -9.46
C GLY A 163 -16.43 -6.02 -8.85
N ALA A 164 -15.38 -6.69 -9.31
CA ALA A 164 -14.03 -6.53 -8.78
C ALA A 164 -12.97 -6.64 -9.90
N THR A 165 -11.73 -6.28 -9.58
CA THR A 165 -10.57 -6.51 -10.45
C THR A 165 -9.93 -7.84 -10.08
N ARG A 166 -9.59 -8.65 -11.08
CA ARG A 166 -8.92 -9.94 -10.88
C ARG A 166 -7.52 -9.73 -10.33
N SER A 167 -7.17 -10.41 -9.24
CA SER A 167 -5.84 -10.26 -8.62
C SER A 167 -4.73 -10.88 -9.47
N TRP A 168 -4.88 -12.15 -9.85
CA TRP A 168 -3.98 -12.88 -10.76
C TRP A 168 -4.76 -13.84 -11.66
N GLY A 169 -4.07 -14.44 -12.62
CA GLY A 169 -4.69 -15.25 -13.66
C GLY A 169 -5.24 -14.39 -14.80
N GLN A 170 -5.94 -15.04 -15.71
CA GLN A 170 -6.35 -14.50 -17.01
C GLN A 170 -7.85 -14.69 -17.26
N ALA A 171 -8.35 -14.07 -18.32
CA ALA A 171 -9.72 -14.30 -18.78
C ALA A 171 -9.87 -15.75 -19.25
N GLY A 172 -11.02 -16.37 -18.95
CA GLY A 172 -11.28 -17.79 -19.24
C GLY A 172 -10.84 -18.77 -18.13
N ASP A 173 -10.10 -18.32 -17.11
CA ASP A 173 -9.83 -19.17 -15.94
C ASP A 173 -11.15 -19.55 -15.25
N PRO A 174 -11.33 -20.80 -14.79
CA PRO A 174 -12.58 -21.30 -14.20
C PRO A 174 -12.93 -20.66 -12.86
N THR A 175 -12.07 -19.79 -12.34
CA THR A 175 -12.26 -19.09 -11.08
C THR A 175 -11.74 -17.68 -11.19
N PHE A 176 -12.53 -16.71 -10.73
CA PHE A 176 -12.11 -15.33 -10.59
C PHE A 176 -11.59 -15.10 -9.16
N ARG A 177 -10.31 -14.76 -9.00
CA ARG A 177 -9.66 -14.61 -7.69
C ARG A 177 -9.47 -13.15 -7.31
N VAL A 178 -9.92 -12.79 -6.12
CA VAL A 178 -9.68 -11.48 -5.51
C VAL A 178 -9.04 -11.66 -4.14
N ILE A 179 -7.89 -11.03 -3.93
CA ILE A 179 -7.25 -10.96 -2.61
C ILE A 179 -7.47 -9.61 -1.95
N VAL A 180 -7.47 -9.58 -0.61
CA VAL A 180 -7.70 -8.37 0.19
C VAL A 180 -6.69 -7.25 -0.13
N ASP A 181 -5.47 -7.60 -0.50
CA ASP A 181 -4.39 -6.71 -0.94
C ASP A 181 -4.80 -5.84 -2.13
N ASN A 182 -5.74 -6.33 -2.96
CA ASN A 182 -6.24 -5.61 -4.12
C ASN A 182 -6.87 -4.27 -3.74
N LEU A 183 -7.37 -4.11 -2.51
CA LEU A 183 -7.88 -2.83 -2.02
C LEU A 183 -6.84 -1.71 -2.15
N MET A 184 -5.56 -2.01 -1.95
CA MET A 184 -4.47 -1.03 -2.05
C MET A 184 -4.23 -0.55 -3.47
N ASN A 185 -4.52 -1.39 -4.46
CA ASN A 185 -4.32 -1.06 -5.88
C ASN A 185 -5.44 -0.15 -6.44
N LEU A 186 -6.58 -0.04 -5.75
CA LEU A 186 -7.73 0.77 -6.20
C LEU A 186 -7.43 2.28 -6.19
N GLU A 187 -6.46 2.74 -5.40
CA GLU A 187 -6.05 4.14 -5.39
C GLU A 187 -5.56 4.60 -6.76
N LEU A 188 -4.96 3.70 -7.57
CA LEU A 188 -4.54 4.01 -8.93
C LEU A 188 -5.73 4.37 -9.84
N LEU A 189 -6.84 3.63 -9.75
CA LEU A 189 -8.06 3.92 -10.52
C LEU A 189 -8.69 5.25 -10.08
N LEU A 190 -8.79 5.46 -8.77
CA LEU A 190 -9.31 6.70 -8.19
C LEU A 190 -8.46 7.91 -8.58
N TRP A 191 -7.14 7.77 -8.49
CA TRP A 191 -6.19 8.79 -8.91
C TRP A 191 -6.35 9.07 -10.41
N GLY A 192 -6.43 8.04 -11.25
CA GLY A 192 -6.60 8.16 -12.69
C GLY A 192 -7.86 8.94 -13.06
N ALA A 193 -8.99 8.60 -12.45
CA ALA A 193 -10.27 9.29 -12.67
C ALA A 193 -10.19 10.79 -12.35
N ARG A 194 -9.52 11.17 -11.24
CA ARG A 194 -9.33 12.59 -10.87
C ARG A 194 -8.37 13.34 -11.78
N HIS A 195 -7.47 12.64 -12.47
CA HIS A 195 -6.41 13.24 -13.26
C HIS A 195 -6.63 13.10 -14.76
N GLY A 196 -7.88 13.08 -15.22
CA GLY A 196 -8.26 13.11 -16.63
C GLY A 196 -8.44 11.74 -17.29
N GLY A 197 -8.51 10.67 -16.50
CA GLY A 197 -9.02 9.38 -16.96
C GLY A 197 -10.56 9.32 -16.95
N PRO A 198 -11.14 8.24 -17.50
CA PRO A 198 -12.58 8.00 -17.48
C PRO A 198 -13.18 7.97 -16.07
N ARG A 199 -14.38 8.54 -15.92
CA ARG A 199 -15.17 8.47 -14.67
C ARG A 199 -15.43 7.03 -14.22
N ALA A 200 -15.61 6.11 -15.17
CA ALA A 200 -15.84 4.70 -14.93
C ALA A 200 -14.77 4.05 -14.02
N TRP A 201 -13.53 4.55 -14.03
CA TRP A 201 -12.47 4.02 -13.14
C TRP A 201 -12.80 4.24 -11.65
N ARG A 202 -13.43 5.38 -11.31
CA ARG A 202 -13.90 5.61 -9.93
C ARG A 202 -15.03 4.64 -9.57
N GLU A 203 -15.95 4.39 -10.50
CA GLU A 203 -17.07 3.47 -10.30
C GLU A 203 -16.60 2.03 -10.12
N MET A 204 -15.61 1.60 -10.90
CA MET A 204 -14.93 0.31 -10.74
C MET A 204 -14.27 0.18 -9.35
N ALA A 205 -13.54 1.20 -8.90
CA ALA A 205 -12.90 1.19 -7.59
C ALA A 205 -13.93 1.12 -6.44
N VAL A 206 -15.02 1.90 -6.53
CA VAL A 206 -16.11 1.85 -5.54
C VAL A 206 -16.78 0.48 -5.54
N ARG A 207 -17.11 -0.06 -6.72
CA ARG A 207 -17.74 -1.38 -6.83
C ARG A 207 -16.85 -2.49 -6.27
N HIS A 208 -15.55 -2.48 -6.60
CA HIS A 208 -14.58 -3.40 -6.01
C HIS A 208 -14.56 -3.29 -4.49
N GLY A 209 -14.44 -2.07 -3.95
CA GLY A 209 -14.39 -1.84 -2.51
C GLY A 209 -15.62 -2.41 -1.79
N LEU A 210 -16.82 -2.25 -2.37
CA LEU A 210 -18.05 -2.77 -1.79
C LEU A 210 -18.13 -4.31 -1.87
N THR A 211 -17.67 -4.91 -2.98
CA THR A 211 -17.54 -6.36 -3.10
C THR A 211 -16.57 -6.91 -2.03
N ALA A 212 -15.40 -6.28 -1.86
CA ALA A 212 -14.45 -6.68 -0.84
C ALA A 212 -15.00 -6.51 0.59
N LEU A 213 -15.73 -5.43 0.87
CA LEU A 213 -16.39 -5.23 2.16
C LEU A 213 -17.42 -6.33 2.47
N ARG A 214 -18.19 -6.76 1.45
CA ARG A 214 -19.18 -7.82 1.57
C ARG A 214 -18.54 -9.19 1.80
N ASP A 215 -17.50 -9.51 1.03
CA ASP A 215 -17.04 -10.90 0.89
C ASP A 215 -15.76 -11.22 1.66
N HIS A 216 -14.83 -10.26 1.78
CA HIS A 216 -13.57 -10.47 2.51
C HIS A 216 -13.72 -10.21 4.01
N VAL A 217 -14.55 -9.26 4.43
CA VAL A 217 -14.71 -8.88 5.85
C VAL A 217 -15.74 -9.77 6.52
N ARG A 218 -15.33 -10.46 7.59
CA ARG A 218 -16.17 -11.34 8.41
C ARG A 218 -17.05 -10.51 9.37
N PRO A 219 -18.09 -11.12 9.97
CA PRO A 219 -18.94 -10.42 10.94
C PRO A 219 -18.16 -9.83 12.13
N ASP A 220 -17.11 -10.50 12.59
CA ASP A 220 -16.24 -10.09 13.71
C ASP A 220 -15.16 -9.06 13.31
N GLY A 221 -15.17 -8.56 12.07
CA GLY A 221 -14.20 -7.59 11.55
C GLY A 221 -12.87 -8.18 11.09
N SER A 222 -12.63 -9.48 11.25
CA SER A 222 -11.47 -10.16 10.65
C SER A 222 -11.63 -10.27 9.12
N THR A 223 -10.55 -10.58 8.40
CA THR A 223 -10.60 -10.73 6.94
C THR A 223 -10.15 -12.10 6.43
N PHE A 224 -10.88 -12.63 5.45
CA PHE A 224 -10.33 -13.64 4.54
C PHE A 224 -9.24 -13.02 3.66
N HIS A 225 -8.24 -13.82 3.29
CA HIS A 225 -7.21 -13.37 2.35
C HIS A 225 -7.73 -13.44 0.91
N VAL A 226 -8.20 -14.61 0.47
CA VAL A 226 -8.62 -14.87 -0.92
C VAL A 226 -10.13 -15.15 -0.96
N VAL A 227 -10.84 -14.50 -1.87
CA VAL A 227 -12.20 -14.90 -2.27
C VAL A 227 -12.18 -15.31 -3.73
N GLU A 228 -12.73 -16.49 -3.98
CA GLU A 228 -12.89 -17.11 -5.29
C GLU A 228 -14.34 -16.94 -5.73
N TYR A 229 -14.54 -16.45 -6.95
CA TYR A 229 -15.86 -16.25 -7.55
C TYR A 229 -16.00 -17.08 -8.81
N ASP A 230 -17.23 -17.48 -9.07
CA ASP A 230 -17.66 -17.97 -10.37
C ASP A 230 -17.62 -16.80 -11.36
N PRO A 231 -16.85 -16.91 -12.47
CA PRO A 231 -16.63 -15.79 -13.38
C PRO A 231 -17.89 -15.39 -14.15
N ASP A 232 -18.88 -16.28 -14.29
CA ASP A 232 -20.06 -16.05 -15.12
C ASP A 232 -21.23 -15.46 -14.34
N THR A 233 -21.36 -15.83 -13.07
CA THR A 233 -22.44 -15.39 -12.18
C THR A 233 -21.98 -14.33 -11.18
N GLY A 234 -20.69 -14.27 -10.87
CA GLY A 234 -20.15 -13.45 -9.78
C GLY A 234 -20.44 -14.00 -8.38
N ALA A 235 -20.95 -15.23 -8.26
CA ALA A 235 -21.21 -15.88 -6.98
C ALA A 235 -19.90 -16.27 -6.29
N VAL A 236 -19.85 -16.20 -4.96
CA VAL A 236 -18.71 -16.68 -4.18
C VAL A 236 -18.68 -18.22 -4.23
N VAL A 237 -17.56 -18.78 -4.65
CA VAL A 237 -17.29 -20.22 -4.73
C VAL A 237 -16.53 -20.70 -3.50
N ALA A 238 -15.52 -19.94 -3.06
CA ALA A 238 -14.73 -20.29 -1.89
C ALA A 238 -14.09 -19.07 -1.23
N LYS A 239 -13.77 -19.21 0.06
CA LYS A 239 -12.97 -18.23 0.83
C LYS A 239 -11.80 -18.97 1.46
N ARG A 240 -10.58 -18.52 1.16
CA ARG A 240 -9.34 -19.25 1.43
C ARG A 240 -8.21 -18.33 1.85
N THR A 241 -7.05 -18.92 2.11
CA THR A 241 -5.79 -18.19 2.22
C THR A 241 -4.71 -18.72 1.28
N ARG A 242 -3.80 -17.82 0.88
CA ARG A 242 -2.54 -18.17 0.22
C ARG A 242 -1.31 -17.98 1.12
N GLN A 243 -1.44 -17.18 2.18
CA GLN A 243 -0.32 -16.70 3.00
C GLN A 243 -0.61 -16.65 4.49
N GLY A 244 -1.86 -16.88 4.90
CA GLY A 244 -2.25 -17.00 6.30
C GLY A 244 -2.06 -18.43 6.81
N PHE A 245 -2.24 -18.60 8.10
CA PHE A 245 -2.12 -19.89 8.79
C PHE A 245 -3.16 -20.92 8.35
N ALA A 246 -4.42 -20.51 8.18
CA ALA A 246 -5.52 -21.35 7.72
C ALA A 246 -6.55 -20.52 6.93
N ASP A 247 -7.46 -21.16 6.19
CA ASP A 247 -8.51 -20.45 5.43
C ASP A 247 -9.40 -19.57 6.33
N GLY A 248 -9.64 -20.02 7.55
CA GLY A 248 -10.37 -19.27 8.59
C GLY A 248 -9.51 -18.31 9.42
N SER A 249 -8.18 -18.32 9.26
CA SER A 249 -7.31 -17.47 10.08
C SER A 249 -7.31 -16.01 9.62
N THR A 250 -6.71 -15.17 10.46
CA THR A 250 -6.55 -13.73 10.22
C THR A 250 -5.08 -13.40 10.01
N TRP A 251 -4.68 -13.51 8.75
CA TRP A 251 -3.36 -13.08 8.31
C TRP A 251 -3.17 -11.58 8.58
N SER A 252 -2.22 -11.23 9.44
CA SER A 252 -2.07 -9.86 9.95
C SER A 252 -1.91 -8.82 8.84
N ARG A 253 -1.13 -9.13 7.79
CA ARG A 253 -0.93 -8.18 6.68
C ARG A 253 -2.19 -8.02 5.82
N GLY A 254 -3.00 -9.07 5.68
CA GLY A 254 -4.30 -8.99 5.02
C GLY A 254 -5.26 -8.08 5.77
N GLN A 255 -5.31 -8.22 7.10
CA GLN A 255 -6.07 -7.32 7.97
C GLN A 255 -5.60 -5.86 7.83
N ALA A 256 -4.28 -5.64 7.82
CA ALA A 256 -3.70 -4.31 7.66
C ALA A 256 -4.02 -3.69 6.28
N TRP A 257 -4.01 -4.49 5.20
CA TRP A 257 -4.45 -4.03 3.89
C TRP A 257 -5.91 -3.60 3.86
N ALA A 258 -6.79 -4.30 4.59
CA ALA A 258 -8.18 -3.90 4.69
C ALA A 258 -8.34 -2.56 5.43
N ILE A 259 -7.67 -2.39 6.58
CA ILE A 259 -7.68 -1.13 7.35
C ILE A 259 -7.25 0.04 6.47
N HIS A 260 -6.10 -0.10 5.80
CA HIS A 260 -5.54 0.97 4.97
C HIS A 260 -6.38 1.20 3.70
N GLY A 261 -6.80 0.13 3.05
CA GLY A 261 -7.57 0.15 1.81
C GLY A 261 -8.92 0.82 1.99
N PHE A 262 -9.70 0.41 3.00
CA PHE A 262 -10.99 1.03 3.30
C PHE A 262 -10.84 2.49 3.75
N THR A 263 -9.81 2.82 4.53
CA THR A 263 -9.51 4.21 4.90
C THR A 263 -9.22 5.05 3.65
N THR A 264 -8.44 4.53 2.71
CA THR A 264 -8.16 5.19 1.43
C THR A 264 -9.43 5.36 0.60
N LEU A 265 -10.26 4.32 0.48
CA LEU A 265 -11.53 4.41 -0.23
C LEU A 265 -12.44 5.48 0.39
N TYR A 266 -12.58 5.53 1.72
CA TYR A 266 -13.36 6.57 2.40
C TYR A 266 -12.78 7.96 2.13
N ARG A 267 -11.46 8.14 2.26
CA ARG A 267 -10.79 9.43 2.01
C ARG A 267 -11.09 9.96 0.61
N GLU A 268 -11.03 9.09 -0.39
CA GLU A 268 -11.14 9.47 -1.80
C GLU A 268 -12.59 9.55 -2.31
N THR A 269 -13.54 8.88 -1.65
CA THR A 269 -14.93 8.79 -2.13
C THR A 269 -15.96 9.44 -1.20
N ARG A 270 -15.62 9.59 0.08
CA ARG A 270 -16.50 10.00 1.18
C ARG A 270 -17.70 9.07 1.41
N ASP A 271 -17.67 7.85 0.88
CA ASP A 271 -18.71 6.86 1.09
C ASP A 271 -18.63 6.27 2.52
N PRO A 272 -19.64 6.48 3.38
CA PRO A 272 -19.58 6.08 4.79
C PRO A 272 -19.46 4.56 4.98
N ARG A 273 -19.82 3.75 3.99
CA ARG A 273 -19.66 2.28 4.05
C ARG A 273 -18.19 1.87 4.15
N PHE A 274 -17.29 2.62 3.52
CA PHE A 274 -15.86 2.37 3.65
C PHE A 274 -15.30 2.84 5.00
N LEU A 275 -15.90 3.87 5.61
CA LEU A 275 -15.54 4.24 6.98
C LEU A 275 -15.95 3.15 7.98
N ASP A 276 -17.13 2.54 7.79
CA ASP A 276 -17.56 1.38 8.57
C ASP A 276 -16.59 0.20 8.40
N GLY A 277 -16.24 -0.16 7.15
CA GLY A 277 -15.25 -1.21 6.88
C GLY A 277 -13.88 -0.94 7.51
N ALA A 278 -13.40 0.30 7.46
CA ALA A 278 -12.16 0.70 8.10
C ALA A 278 -12.21 0.56 9.63
N ARG A 279 -13.32 0.97 10.26
CA ARG A 279 -13.52 0.85 11.71
C ARG A 279 -13.61 -0.60 12.16
N ARG A 280 -14.46 -1.41 11.52
CA ARG A 280 -14.62 -2.84 11.88
C ARG A 280 -13.31 -3.61 11.79
N THR A 281 -12.53 -3.36 10.73
CA THR A 281 -11.23 -4.03 10.55
C THR A 281 -10.17 -3.50 11.53
N ALA A 282 -10.22 -2.22 11.89
CA ALA A 282 -9.36 -1.63 12.92
C ALA A 282 -9.70 -2.11 14.33
N ASP A 283 -10.99 -2.21 14.68
CA ASP A 283 -11.45 -2.67 15.98
C ASP A 283 -11.02 -4.12 16.24
N HIS A 284 -11.18 -4.99 15.24
CA HIS A 284 -10.66 -6.37 15.30
C HIS A 284 -9.13 -6.38 15.55
N TRP A 285 -8.38 -5.59 14.78
CA TRP A 285 -6.93 -5.47 14.94
C TRP A 285 -6.52 -5.02 16.34
N LEU A 286 -7.12 -3.95 16.84
CA LEU A 286 -6.79 -3.37 18.15
C LEU A 286 -7.14 -4.33 19.29
N SER A 287 -8.24 -5.09 19.16
CA SER A 287 -8.63 -6.08 20.17
C SER A 287 -7.66 -7.27 20.29
N ARG A 288 -6.88 -7.55 19.23
CA ARG A 288 -5.96 -8.69 19.14
C ARG A 288 -4.49 -8.28 19.20
N LEU A 289 -4.18 -6.98 19.20
CA LEU A 289 -2.81 -6.48 19.16
C LEU A 289 -2.09 -6.74 20.49
N PRO A 290 -0.89 -7.36 20.47
CA PRO A 290 -0.11 -7.56 21.69
C PRO A 290 0.30 -6.23 22.33
N ARG A 291 0.56 -6.24 23.65
CA ARG A 291 0.99 -5.05 24.42
C ARG A 291 2.21 -4.32 23.82
N GLY A 292 3.10 -5.05 23.13
CA GLY A 292 4.27 -4.48 22.45
C GLY A 292 3.96 -3.74 21.14
N GLY A 293 2.70 -3.68 20.70
CA GLY A 293 2.27 -2.97 19.50
C GLY A 293 2.67 -3.62 18.16
N VAL A 294 3.39 -4.74 18.20
CA VAL A 294 3.80 -5.50 17.01
C VAL A 294 2.91 -6.74 16.89
N PRO A 295 2.17 -6.91 15.78
CA PRO A 295 1.32 -8.09 15.59
C PRO A 295 2.17 -9.35 15.31
N PRO A 296 1.63 -10.55 15.54
CA PRO A 296 2.17 -11.77 14.93
C PRO A 296 1.99 -11.73 13.40
N TRP A 297 2.64 -12.63 12.66
CA TRP A 297 2.43 -12.75 11.21
C TRP A 297 0.99 -13.16 10.84
N ASP A 298 0.31 -13.89 11.72
CA ASP A 298 -1.11 -14.27 11.68
C ASP A 298 -1.66 -14.32 13.12
N PHE A 299 -2.86 -13.79 13.36
CA PHE A 299 -3.43 -13.68 14.71
C PHE A 299 -3.91 -15.00 15.29
N ASP A 300 -4.08 -16.04 14.47
CA ASP A 300 -4.57 -17.36 14.89
C ASP A 300 -3.48 -18.44 14.79
N ALA A 301 -2.24 -18.06 14.46
CA ALA A 301 -1.10 -18.99 14.44
C ALA A 301 -0.68 -19.41 15.87
N PRO A 302 -0.18 -20.65 16.05
CA PRO A 302 0.38 -21.10 17.32
C PRO A 302 1.52 -20.20 17.80
N MET A 303 1.56 -19.94 19.11
CA MET A 303 2.61 -19.14 19.73
C MET A 303 3.75 -20.01 20.26
N PRO A 304 5.01 -19.54 20.21
CA PRO A 304 5.45 -18.23 19.72
C PRO A 304 5.48 -18.14 18.19
N ALA A 305 4.95 -17.05 17.64
CA ALA A 305 4.88 -16.81 16.20
C ALA A 305 5.86 -15.71 15.75
N PRO A 306 6.42 -15.79 14.53
CA PRO A 306 7.17 -14.68 13.93
C PRO A 306 6.36 -13.38 13.90
N SER A 307 7.05 -12.24 14.01
CA SER A 307 6.39 -10.92 13.98
C SER A 307 5.90 -10.54 12.58
N GLY A 308 4.74 -9.88 12.52
CA GLY A 308 4.18 -9.22 11.34
C GLY A 308 4.55 -7.74 11.25
N LEU A 309 5.82 -7.37 11.37
CA LEU A 309 6.25 -5.95 11.42
C LEU A 309 5.73 -5.10 10.25
N SER A 310 5.69 -5.66 9.02
CA SER A 310 5.12 -4.94 7.87
C SER A 310 3.62 -4.69 8.03
N ALA A 311 2.87 -5.64 8.60
CA ALA A 311 1.46 -5.45 8.91
C ALA A 311 1.27 -4.29 9.90
N GLY A 312 2.12 -4.22 10.94
CA GLY A 312 2.11 -3.11 11.90
C GLY A 312 2.30 -1.74 11.24
N ALA A 313 3.28 -1.61 10.34
CA ALA A 313 3.53 -0.35 9.61
C ALA A 313 2.36 0.03 8.69
N ILE A 314 1.77 -0.94 7.99
CA ILE A 314 0.62 -0.73 7.10
C ILE A 314 -0.61 -0.27 7.90
N ALA A 315 -0.92 -0.96 9.00
CA ALA A 315 -2.05 -0.64 9.87
C ALA A 315 -1.87 0.74 10.51
N ALA A 316 -0.68 1.06 11.02
CA ALA A 316 -0.38 2.39 11.56
C ALA A 316 -0.64 3.50 10.54
N SER A 317 -0.26 3.30 9.27
CA SER A 317 -0.57 4.26 8.21
C SER A 317 -2.05 4.33 7.84
N GLY A 318 -2.83 3.27 8.05
CA GLY A 318 -4.27 3.27 7.82
C GLY A 318 -5.07 3.89 8.98
N LEU A 319 -4.52 3.88 10.19
CA LEU A 319 -5.16 4.45 11.39
C LEU A 319 -4.92 5.96 11.54
N ALA A 320 -3.87 6.49 10.91
CA ALA A 320 -3.49 7.91 10.95
C ALA A 320 -4.32 8.79 9.99
#